data_AF-A0A9K3EJP4-F1
#
_entry.id   AF-A0A9K3EJP4-F1
#
_cell.length_a   1.000
_cell.length_b   1.000
_cell.length_c   1.000
_cell.angle_alpha   90.00
_cell.angle_beta   90.00
_cell.angle_gamma   90.00
#
_symmetry.space_group_name_H-M   'P 1'
#
loop_
_entity.id
_entity.type
_entity.pdbx_description
1 polymer ?
#
loop_
_entity_poly.entity_id
_entity_poly.type
_entity_poly.pdbx_seq_one_letter_code
_entity_poly.pdbx_strand_id
1 'polypeptide(L)'
;MRNRGVVAIANSILNATEMDEVVAALIDASRAVGHHGGYLECVQQVEEAFGQQFDTHRCSMTDQADSILSQAEEVYDHPSLLVMELVIEALKHDDWCALLRSIIDPPKTVELSDEEEATDSDGDGDGYE
;
A
#
# COMPACT_ATOMS: atom_id res chain seq x y z
N MET A 1 28.22 -3.99 12.30
CA MET A 1 26.91 -4.65 12.15
C MET A 1 25.72 -3.85 12.73
N ARG A 2 25.89 -2.88 13.65
CA ARG A 2 24.76 -2.17 14.30
C ARG A 2 23.86 -1.31 13.40
N ASN A 3 24.32 -0.80 12.26
CA ASN A 3 23.52 0.12 11.43
C ASN A 3 22.68 -0.57 10.33
N ARG A 4 22.92 -1.85 10.03
CA ARG A 4 22.19 -2.54 8.95
C ARG A 4 20.72 -2.76 9.28
N GLY A 5 20.43 -3.03 10.55
CA GLY A 5 19.07 -3.31 11.01
C GLY A 5 18.13 -2.10 11.01
N VAL A 6 18.63 -0.93 11.40
CA VAL A 6 17.85 0.31 11.37
C VAL A 6 17.48 0.68 9.93
N VAL A 7 18.42 0.51 8.99
CA VAL A 7 18.16 0.73 7.56
C VAL A 7 17.15 -0.27 7.01
N ALA A 8 17.19 -1.53 7.45
CA ALA A 8 16.22 -2.55 7.03
C ALA A 8 14.80 -2.24 7.52
N ILE A 9 14.62 -1.83 8.79
CA ILE A 9 13.33 -1.38 9.32
C ILE A 9 12.84 -0.15 8.55
N ALA A 10 13.70 0.85 8.36
CA ALA A 10 13.34 2.07 7.64
C ALA A 10 12.88 1.75 6.20
N ASN A 11 13.59 0.86 5.51
CA ASN A 11 13.19 0.41 4.18
C ASN A 11 11.89 -0.41 4.20
N SER A 12 11.65 -1.23 5.23
CA SER A 12 10.40 -1.99 5.37
C SER A 12 9.21 -1.07 5.64
N ILE A 13 9.40 0.03 6.38
CA ILE A 13 8.40 1.08 6.61
C ILE A 13 8.14 1.83 5.29
N LEU A 14 9.20 2.29 4.63
CA LEU A 14 9.09 3.13 3.43
C LEU A 14 8.60 2.36 2.19
N ASN A 15 8.79 1.04 2.13
CA ASN A 15 8.32 0.17 1.05
C ASN A 15 7.09 -0.67 1.46
N ALA A 16 6.37 -0.27 2.52
CA ALA A 16 5.16 -0.97 2.92
C ALA A 16 4.06 -0.73 1.88
N THR A 17 3.46 -1.80 1.35
CA THR A 17 2.34 -1.72 0.39
C THR A 17 1.17 -0.90 0.95
N GLU A 18 0.93 -0.95 2.25
CA GLU A 18 -0.07 -0.11 2.92
C GLU A 18 0.20 1.39 2.73
N MET A 19 1.48 1.82 2.81
CA MET A 19 1.85 3.21 2.54
C MET A 19 1.64 3.56 1.06
N ASP A 20 1.98 2.64 0.14
CA ASP A 20 1.75 2.84 -1.29
C ASP A 20 0.25 2.99 -1.62
N GLU A 21 -0.60 2.16 -1.02
CA GLU A 21 -2.06 2.20 -1.18
C GLU A 21 -2.66 3.51 -0.66
N VAL A 22 -2.24 3.94 0.53
CA VAL A 22 -2.72 5.18 1.14
C VAL A 22 -2.28 6.41 0.35
N VAL A 23 -1.03 6.43 -0.13
CA VAL A 23 -0.54 7.50 -1.02
C VAL A 23 -1.28 7.50 -2.35
N ALA A 24 -1.54 6.33 -2.94
CA ALA A 24 -2.30 6.21 -4.18
C ALA A 24 -3.73 6.77 -4.01
N ALA A 25 -4.41 6.40 -2.92
CA ALA A 25 -5.75 6.92 -2.60
C ALA A 25 -5.75 8.45 -2.43
N LEU A 26 -4.74 9.00 -1.75
CA LEU A 26 -4.58 10.44 -1.56
C LEU A 26 -4.37 11.17 -2.90
N ILE A 27 -3.54 10.62 -3.79
CA ILE A 27 -3.29 11.18 -5.14
C ILE A 27 -4.59 11.17 -5.97
N ASP A 28 -5.31 10.05 -5.97
CA ASP A 28 -6.56 9.91 -6.73
C ASP A 28 -7.64 10.87 -6.22
N ALA A 29 -7.79 11.01 -4.89
CA ALA A 29 -8.72 11.96 -4.29
C ALA A 29 -8.34 13.42 -4.60
N SER A 30 -7.05 13.76 -4.47
CA SER A 30 -6.54 15.11 -4.80
C SER A 30 -6.81 15.46 -6.26
N ARG A 31 -6.62 14.49 -7.16
CA ARG A 31 -6.89 14.66 -8.58
C ARG A 31 -8.37 14.87 -8.86
N ALA A 32 -9.25 14.14 -8.19
CA ALA A 32 -10.70 14.31 -8.33
C ALA A 32 -11.15 15.72 -7.90
N VAL A 33 -10.65 16.24 -6.78
CA VAL A 33 -10.92 17.62 -6.32
C VAL A 33 -10.41 18.64 -7.33
N GLY A 34 -9.17 18.47 -7.82
CA GLY A 34 -8.60 19.37 -8.83
C GLY A 34 -9.41 19.43 -10.12
N HIS A 35 -9.88 18.28 -10.62
CA HIS A 35 -10.73 18.24 -11.81
C HIS A 35 -12.12 18.85 -11.57
N HIS A 36 -12.71 18.60 -10.40
CA HIS A 36 -13.98 19.21 -10.01
C HIS A 36 -13.87 20.74 -9.95
N GLY A 37 -12.83 21.27 -9.29
CA GLY A 37 -12.54 22.70 -9.24
C GLY A 37 -12.34 23.29 -10.63
N GLY A 38 -11.54 22.66 -11.48
CA GLY A 38 -11.33 23.12 -12.87
C GLY A 38 -12.61 23.12 -13.71
N TYR A 39 -13.50 22.15 -13.52
CA TYR A 39 -14.82 22.15 -14.17
C TYR A 39 -15.68 23.34 -13.72
N LEU A 40 -15.74 23.60 -12.41
CA LEU A 40 -16.49 24.72 -11.85
C LEU A 40 -15.95 26.08 -12.33
N GLU A 41 -14.63 26.24 -12.40
CA GLU A 41 -14.01 27.45 -12.96
C GLU A 41 -14.41 27.67 -14.42
N CYS A 42 -14.41 26.61 -15.23
CA CYS A 42 -14.85 26.67 -16.63
C CYS A 42 -16.34 27.03 -16.74
N VAL A 43 -17.20 26.44 -15.91
CA VAL A 43 -18.63 26.79 -15.87
C VAL A 43 -18.80 28.26 -15.52
N GLN A 44 -18.14 28.74 -14.46
CA GLN A 44 -18.22 30.14 -14.05
C GLN A 44 -17.83 31.10 -15.19
N GLN A 45 -16.74 30.83 -15.91
CA GLN A 45 -16.31 31.67 -17.03
C GLN A 45 -17.34 31.72 -18.17
N VAL A 46 -18.00 30.59 -18.46
CA VAL A 46 -19.08 30.54 -19.45
C VAL A 46 -20.30 31.30 -18.96
N GLU A 47 -20.69 31.13 -17.71
CA GLU A 47 -21.81 31.88 -17.12
C GLU A 47 -21.58 33.39 -17.17
N GLU A 48 -20.38 33.85 -16.85
CA GLU A 48 -19.98 35.26 -16.92
C GLU A 48 -20.00 35.81 -18.35
N ALA A 49 -19.54 35.03 -19.33
CA ALA A 49 -19.49 35.45 -20.73
C ALA A 49 -20.88 35.52 -21.39
N PHE A 50 -21.78 34.59 -21.05
CA PHE A 50 -23.09 34.48 -21.67
C PHE A 50 -24.24 35.07 -20.83
N GLY A 51 -24.00 35.39 -19.56
CA GLY A 51 -25.01 35.92 -18.64
C GLY A 51 -26.13 34.91 -18.31
N GLN A 52 -25.85 33.62 -18.49
CA GLN A 52 -26.80 32.54 -18.29
C GLN A 52 -26.18 31.46 -17.40
N GLN A 53 -26.95 30.96 -16.43
CA GLN A 53 -26.55 29.89 -15.54
C GLN A 53 -26.42 28.55 -16.31
N PHE A 54 -25.37 27.81 -16.03
CA PHE A 54 -25.04 26.53 -16.66
C PHE A 54 -25.31 25.37 -15.68
N ASP A 55 -25.82 24.27 -16.22
CA ASP A 55 -26.14 23.10 -15.40
C ASP A 55 -24.88 22.33 -15.01
N THR A 56 -24.50 22.40 -13.74
CA THR A 56 -23.38 21.66 -13.15
C THR A 56 -23.74 20.22 -12.75
N HIS A 57 -25.02 19.84 -12.75
CA HIS A 57 -25.46 18.48 -12.38
C HIS A 57 -24.98 17.41 -13.37
N ARG A 58 -24.51 17.82 -14.56
CA ARG A 58 -23.87 16.94 -15.54
C ARG A 58 -22.38 16.72 -15.30
N CYS A 59 -21.80 17.32 -14.26
CA CYS A 59 -20.44 17.04 -13.86
C CYS A 59 -20.32 15.56 -13.51
N SER A 60 -19.41 14.85 -14.18
CA SER A 60 -19.11 13.46 -13.84
C SER A 60 -18.34 13.33 -12.53
N MET A 61 -17.85 14.44 -11.99
CA MET A 61 -17.19 14.51 -10.69
C MET A 61 -18.26 14.76 -9.63
N THR A 62 -18.23 13.98 -8.56
CA THR A 62 -19.18 14.09 -7.45
C THR A 62 -18.85 15.29 -6.56
N ASP A 63 -19.85 15.97 -6.02
CA ASP A 63 -19.70 16.97 -4.94
C ASP A 63 -19.06 16.39 -3.66
N GLN A 64 -18.90 15.06 -3.59
CA GLN A 64 -18.25 14.35 -2.50
C GLN A 64 -16.71 14.35 -2.59
N ALA A 65 -16.12 14.86 -3.68
CA ALA A 65 -14.67 14.82 -3.89
C ALA A 65 -13.89 15.42 -2.71
N ASP A 66 -14.35 16.53 -2.14
CA ASP A 66 -13.72 17.18 -0.98
C ASP A 66 -13.81 16.30 0.28
N SER A 67 -14.97 15.66 0.51
CA SER A 67 -15.13 14.73 1.63
C SER A 67 -14.25 13.50 1.49
N ILE A 68 -14.07 12.99 0.27
CA ILE A 68 -13.20 11.85 -0.02
C ILE A 68 -11.74 12.24 0.19
N LEU A 69 -11.34 13.45 -0.23
CA LEU A 69 -10.00 13.96 0.03
C LEU A 69 -9.72 14.09 1.53
N SER A 70 -10.63 14.71 2.30
CA SER A 70 -10.46 14.81 3.76
C SER A 70 -10.36 13.44 4.43
N GLN A 71 -11.11 12.44 3.96
CA GLN A 71 -10.97 11.08 4.46
C GLN A 71 -9.61 10.47 4.11
N ALA A 72 -9.13 10.66 2.88
CA ALA A 72 -7.82 10.17 2.45
C ALA A 72 -6.66 10.83 3.22
N GLU A 73 -6.77 12.13 3.53
CA GLU A 73 -5.83 12.86 4.38
C GLU A 73 -5.80 12.27 5.80
N GLU A 74 -6.96 12.02 6.41
CA GLU A 74 -7.05 11.41 7.74
C GLU A 74 -6.36 10.03 7.79
N VAL A 75 -6.57 9.21 6.76
CA VAL A 75 -5.93 7.89 6.64
C VAL A 75 -4.42 8.02 6.42
N TYR A 76 -3.97 9.00 5.61
CA TYR A 76 -2.55 9.28 5.38
C TYR A 76 -1.81 9.80 6.61
N ASP A 77 -2.50 10.51 7.50
CA ASP A 77 -1.93 10.99 8.76
C ASP A 77 -1.84 9.90 9.84
N HIS A 78 -2.66 8.85 9.73
CA HIS A 78 -2.74 7.75 10.71
C HIS A 78 -2.51 6.33 10.13
N PRO A 79 -1.54 6.10 9.22
CA PRO A 79 -1.31 4.79 8.65
C PRO A 79 -0.77 3.83 9.71
N SER A 80 -1.35 2.63 9.80
CA SER A 80 -0.99 1.64 10.82
C SER A 80 -0.06 0.59 10.23
N LEU A 81 1.20 0.95 10.06
CA LEU A 81 2.17 0.03 9.45
C LEU A 81 2.40 -1.18 10.36
N LEU A 82 2.15 -2.39 9.85
CA LEU A 82 2.34 -3.66 10.57
C LEU A 82 3.71 -3.77 11.28
N VAL A 83 4.78 -3.26 10.66
CA VAL A 83 6.12 -3.27 11.27
C VAL A 83 6.22 -2.32 12.47
N MET A 84 5.52 -1.19 12.45
CA MET A 84 5.41 -0.28 13.59
C MET A 84 4.61 -0.93 14.72
N GLU A 85 3.51 -1.62 14.41
CA GLU A 85 2.74 -2.36 15.42
C GLU A 85 3.59 -3.43 16.09
N LEU A 86 4.36 -4.22 15.32
CA LEU A 86 5.30 -5.21 15.85
C LEU A 86 6.37 -4.59 16.75
N VAL A 87 6.91 -3.41 16.38
CA VAL A 87 7.87 -2.67 17.21
C VAL A 87 7.21 -2.16 18.49
N ILE A 88 6.02 -1.56 18.41
CA ILE A 88 5.27 -1.06 19.57
C ILE A 88 4.94 -2.21 20.52
N GLU A 89 4.51 -3.34 19.99
CA GLU A 89 4.22 -4.54 20.78
C GLU A 89 5.48 -5.08 21.44
N ALA A 90 6.58 -5.23 20.70
CA ALA A 90 7.86 -5.67 21.25
C ALA A 90 8.33 -4.81 22.43
N LEU A 91 8.11 -3.48 22.38
CA LEU A 91 8.48 -2.54 23.44
C LEU A 91 7.66 -2.70 24.73
N LYS A 92 6.52 -3.41 24.71
CA LYS A 92 5.72 -3.69 25.90
C LYS A 92 6.25 -4.84 26.75
N HIS A 93 7.20 -5.63 26.24
CA HIS A 93 7.73 -6.81 26.93
C HIS A 93 9.06 -6.55 27.62
N ASP A 94 9.34 -7.26 28.72
CA ASP A 94 10.60 -7.16 29.46
C ASP A 94 11.83 -7.58 28.62
N ASP A 95 11.62 -8.46 27.64
CA ASP A 95 12.62 -8.97 26.70
C ASP A 95 12.60 -8.24 25.34
N TRP A 96 12.08 -7.00 25.29
CA TRP A 96 11.98 -6.16 24.10
C TRP A 96 13.24 -6.16 23.21
N CYS A 97 14.44 -6.21 23.81
CA CYS A 97 15.71 -6.27 23.08
C CYS A 97 15.86 -7.52 22.20
N ALA A 98 15.33 -8.66 22.63
CA ALA A 98 15.33 -9.91 21.85
C ALA A 98 14.27 -9.86 20.75
N LEU A 99 13.06 -9.36 21.07
CA LEU A 99 11.96 -9.23 20.11
C LEU A 99 12.27 -8.23 18.98
N LEU A 100 12.85 -7.07 19.30
CA LEU A 100 13.30 -6.13 18.27
C LEU A 100 14.40 -6.73 17.40
N ARG A 101 15.29 -7.56 17.96
CA ARG A 101 16.31 -8.26 17.17
C ARG A 101 15.71 -9.28 16.21
N SER A 102 14.66 -10.02 16.61
CA SER A 102 13.99 -10.95 15.69
C SER A 102 13.21 -10.25 14.59
N ILE A 103 12.70 -9.05 14.83
CA ILE A 103 12.08 -8.20 13.78
C ILE A 103 13.15 -7.72 12.78
N ILE A 104 14.32 -7.32 13.28
CA ILE A 104 15.42 -6.75 12.49
C ILE A 104 16.19 -7.80 11.69
N ASP A 105 16.42 -8.96 12.29
CA ASP A 105 17.27 -10.02 11.76
C ASP A 105 16.50 -11.34 11.90
N PRO A 106 15.43 -11.53 11.11
CA PRO A 106 14.63 -12.74 11.17
C PRO A 106 15.54 -13.94 10.90
N PRO A 107 15.38 -15.04 11.66
CA PRO A 107 16.19 -16.23 11.43
C PRO A 107 16.01 -16.65 9.96
N LYS A 108 17.12 -16.90 9.26
CA LYS A 108 17.09 -17.47 7.90
C LYS A 108 16.21 -18.70 7.94
N THR A 109 15.00 -18.61 7.40
CA THR A 109 14.22 -19.78 7.05
C THR A 109 15.06 -20.52 6.03
N VAL A 110 15.54 -21.70 6.41
CA VAL A 110 16.02 -22.68 5.44
C VAL A 110 14.84 -22.91 4.52
N GLU A 111 14.91 -22.45 3.28
CA GLU A 111 13.97 -22.89 2.27
C GLU A 111 14.15 -24.40 2.17
N LEU A 112 13.21 -25.13 2.75
CA LEU A 112 13.02 -26.53 2.42
C LEU A 112 12.59 -26.49 0.95
N SER A 113 13.54 -26.67 0.04
CA SER A 113 13.20 -27.09 -1.32
C SER A 113 12.35 -28.34 -1.14
N ASP A 114 11.09 -28.27 -1.56
CA ASP A 114 10.33 -29.47 -1.89
C ASP A 114 11.09 -30.14 -3.04
N GLU A 115 12.07 -30.98 -2.67
CA GLU A 115 12.59 -32.01 -3.56
C GLU A 115 11.43 -32.97 -3.81
N GLU A 116 10.71 -32.72 -4.90
CA GLU A 116 9.77 -33.69 -5.45
C GLU A 116 10.52 -35.02 -5.63
N GLU A 117 10.17 -36.01 -4.80
CA GLU A 117 10.62 -37.39 -5.03
C GLU A 117 10.13 -37.80 -6.41
N ALA A 118 11.07 -37.90 -7.35
CA ALA A 118 10.84 -38.56 -8.62
C ALA A 118 10.39 -39.98 -8.31
N THR A 119 9.14 -40.30 -8.62
CA THR A 119 8.66 -41.67 -8.64
C THR A 119 9.49 -42.45 -9.65
N ASP A 120 10.29 -43.38 -9.17
CA ASP A 120 10.94 -44.40 -9.99
C ASP A 120 9.86 -45.20 -10.71
N SER A 121 9.55 -44.78 -11.94
CA SER A 121 8.79 -45.58 -12.88
C SER A 121 9.74 -46.61 -13.46
N ASP A 122 9.87 -47.75 -12.79
CA ASP A 122 10.49 -48.97 -13.29
C ASP A 122 9.81 -49.40 -14.61
N GLY A 123 10.36 -48.91 -15.72
CA GLY A 123 10.05 -49.37 -17.06
C GLY A 123 11.26 -50.13 -17.60
N ASP A 124 11.31 -51.43 -17.35
CA ASP A 124 12.20 -52.33 -18.09
C ASP A 124 11.56 -53.71 -18.26
N GLY A 125 11.60 -54.24 -19.48
CA GLY A 125 11.01 -55.53 -19.80
C GLY A 125 10.66 -55.74 -21.27
N ASP A 126 11.55 -55.36 -22.20
CA ASP A 126 11.57 -55.87 -23.56
C ASP A 126 12.50 -57.09 -23.72
N GLY A 127 12.02 -58.10 -24.47
CA GLY A 127 12.74 -59.30 -24.92
C GLY A 127 12.22 -60.57 -24.23
N TYR A 128 11.87 -61.67 -24.91
CA TYR A 128 12.38 -62.24 -26.17
C TYR A 128 11.45 -63.38 -26.68
N GLU A 129 11.62 -63.72 -27.97
CA GLU A 129 11.09 -64.87 -28.77
C GLU A 129 9.69 -64.78 -29.41
#